data_AF-A0A9X3AFX3-F1
#
_entry.id   AF-A0A9X3AFX3-F1
#
_cell.length_a   1.000
_cell.length_b   1.000
_cell.length_c   1.000
_cell.angle_alpha   90.00
_cell.angle_beta   90.00
_cell.angle_gamma   90.00
#
_symmetry.space_group_name_H-M   'P 1'
#
loop_
_entity.id
_entity.type
_entity.pdbx_description
1 polymer ?
#
loop_
_entity_poly.entity_id
_entity_poly.type
_entity_poly.pdbx_seq_one_letter_code
_entity_poly.pdbx_strand_id
1 'polypeptide(L)'
;MGVGDRVTPDELAEHAGPGGLVGQARDGDPLWRAAVANSWVAMPEALRRELLDDPDAGVRKAAAGYPHPPAPVDLHAGLLADEATREAVASYAELTAEAHLPLAERVAHLDSPIPCFRLCAAMSADLPEDVVRRLHSHEDVQVRRTVAQRSDTPGAVLEALVAEHGEALKHRPLLVEHPNFPPEAFTRLAVAENPRRRSLAARGPDLPADVLTALARDTDASVRGAVARHRNLPVPVLLTLLADEDQEVAEAASTNPALPSDAMRDLLDRAGL
;
A
#
# COMPACT_ATOMS: atom_id res chain seq x y z
N MET A 1 34.19 -7.66 14.94
CA MET A 1 33.25 -8.51 14.18
C MET A 1 31.88 -7.88 14.33
N GLY A 2 31.55 -6.95 13.43
CA GLY A 2 30.30 -6.19 13.48
C GLY A 2 29.17 -7.00 12.87
N VAL A 3 28.16 -7.31 13.67
CA VAL A 3 26.86 -7.76 13.19
C VAL A 3 26.17 -6.49 12.70
N GLY A 4 26.16 -6.26 11.39
CA GLY A 4 25.40 -5.17 10.80
C GLY A 4 23.92 -5.45 11.00
N ASP A 5 23.23 -4.57 11.72
CA ASP A 5 21.78 -4.54 11.81
C ASP A 5 21.21 -4.53 10.39
N ARG A 6 20.65 -5.67 9.97
CA ARG A 6 19.92 -5.76 8.71
C ARG A 6 18.55 -5.16 8.96
N VAL A 7 18.44 -3.88 8.63
CA VAL A 7 17.18 -3.16 8.51
C VAL A 7 16.24 -3.97 7.60
N THR A 8 15.01 -4.16 8.05
CA THR A 8 14.01 -4.98 7.35
C THR A 8 13.49 -4.23 6.11
N PRO A 9 13.09 -4.93 5.02
CA PRO A 9 12.61 -4.29 3.79
C PRO A 9 11.47 -3.28 4.00
N ASP A 10 10.67 -3.45 5.06
CA ASP A 10 9.57 -2.55 5.44
C ASP A 10 10.08 -1.22 6.06
N GLU A 11 11.12 -1.26 6.89
CA GLU A 11 11.76 -0.08 7.51
C GLU A 11 12.47 0.82 6.47
N LEU A 12 12.79 0.25 5.32
CA LEU A 12 13.54 0.87 4.23
C LEU A 12 12.63 1.55 3.20
N ALA A 13 11.42 1.03 3.06
CA ALA A 13 10.37 1.64 2.27
C ALA A 13 9.85 2.95 2.93
N GLU A 14 9.87 3.06 4.26
CA GLU A 14 9.38 4.25 4.99
C GLU A 14 10.30 5.50 4.86
N HIS A 15 11.59 5.33 4.54
CA HIS A 15 12.56 6.44 4.46
C HIS A 15 12.71 7.09 3.06
N ALA A 16 12.00 6.60 2.05
CA ALA A 16 12.17 7.06 0.67
C ALA A 16 11.26 8.27 0.34
N GLY A 17 11.82 9.48 0.39
CA GLY A 17 11.17 10.69 -0.14
C GLY A 17 11.15 10.75 -1.69
N PRO A 18 10.22 11.52 -2.30
CA PRO A 18 9.93 11.49 -3.75
C PRO A 18 11.01 12.09 -4.69
N GLY A 19 12.18 12.50 -4.19
CA GLY A 19 13.21 13.21 -4.96
C GLY A 19 14.38 12.37 -5.50
N GLY A 20 14.44 11.06 -5.21
CA GLY A 20 15.67 10.25 -5.37
C GLY A 20 15.57 8.96 -6.20
N LEU A 21 14.44 8.70 -6.88
CA LEU A 21 14.13 7.39 -7.48
C LEU A 21 15.19 6.87 -8.47
N VAL A 22 15.85 7.75 -9.23
CA VAL A 22 16.89 7.36 -10.21
C VAL A 22 18.16 6.82 -9.54
N GLY A 23 18.58 7.45 -8.42
CA GLY A 23 19.75 6.99 -7.68
C GLY A 23 19.47 5.69 -6.91
N GLN A 24 18.25 5.54 -6.42
CA GLN A 24 17.81 4.39 -5.62
C GLN A 24 17.56 3.14 -6.48
N ALA A 25 17.00 3.29 -7.69
CA ALA A 25 16.82 2.18 -8.64
C ALA A 25 18.16 1.64 -9.17
N ARG A 26 19.26 2.37 -8.99
CA ARG A 26 20.61 1.99 -9.42
C ARG A 26 21.56 1.77 -8.24
N ASP A 27 21.01 1.61 -7.03
CA ASP A 27 21.80 1.32 -5.84
C ASP A 27 22.57 -0.01 -6.00
N GLY A 28 23.72 -0.15 -5.33
CA GLY A 28 24.50 -1.39 -5.38
C GLY A 28 23.80 -2.57 -4.70
N ASP A 29 22.94 -2.32 -3.71
CA ASP A 29 22.26 -3.34 -2.93
C ASP A 29 20.95 -3.82 -3.61
N PRO A 30 20.85 -5.11 -4.00
CA PRO A 30 19.64 -5.66 -4.61
C PRO A 30 18.41 -5.61 -3.68
N LEU A 31 18.57 -5.63 -2.35
CA LEU A 31 17.43 -5.49 -1.44
C LEU A 31 16.79 -4.09 -1.55
N TRP A 32 17.61 -3.06 -1.76
CA TRP A 32 17.10 -1.70 -1.96
C TRP A 32 16.39 -1.58 -3.28
N ARG A 33 16.98 -2.12 -4.35
CA ARG A 33 16.35 -2.09 -5.68
C ARG A 33 15.02 -2.83 -5.68
N ALA A 34 14.90 -3.95 -4.95
CA ALA A 34 13.63 -4.65 -4.77
C ALA A 34 12.61 -3.82 -3.95
N ALA A 35 13.04 -3.16 -2.88
CA ALA A 35 12.17 -2.28 -2.09
C ALA A 35 11.68 -1.06 -2.88
N VAL A 36 12.51 -0.52 -3.78
CA VAL A 36 12.14 0.57 -4.70
C VAL A 36 11.00 0.18 -5.64
N ALA A 37 10.85 -1.12 -5.95
CA ALA A 37 9.70 -1.62 -6.70
C ALA A 37 8.36 -1.36 -5.97
N ASN A 38 8.34 -1.12 -4.65
CA ASN A 38 7.11 -0.69 -3.96
C ASN A 38 6.54 0.64 -4.48
N SER A 39 7.37 1.46 -5.14
CA SER A 39 6.95 2.71 -5.79
C SER A 39 6.54 2.52 -7.26
N TRP A 40 6.29 1.27 -7.71
CA TRP A 40 6.07 0.89 -9.11
C TRP A 40 5.07 1.79 -9.86
N VAL A 41 3.94 2.11 -9.23
CA VAL A 41 2.86 2.91 -9.84
C VAL A 41 3.32 4.32 -10.20
N ALA A 42 4.12 4.95 -9.33
CA ALA A 42 4.62 6.31 -9.52
C ALA A 42 5.92 6.36 -10.36
N MET A 43 6.47 5.20 -10.71
CA MET A 43 7.79 5.10 -11.33
C MET A 43 7.73 5.34 -12.85
N PRO A 44 8.62 6.19 -13.40
CA PRO A 44 8.78 6.34 -14.84
C PRO A 44 9.05 4.99 -15.53
N GLU A 45 8.48 4.81 -16.73
CA GLU A 45 8.59 3.54 -17.47
C GLU A 45 10.04 3.11 -17.74
N ALA A 46 10.94 4.07 -17.95
CA ALA A 46 12.37 3.78 -18.14
C ALA A 46 12.98 3.05 -16.92
N LEU A 47 12.69 3.50 -15.70
CA LEU A 47 13.18 2.85 -14.48
C LEU A 47 12.47 1.52 -14.22
N ARG A 48 11.18 1.41 -14.57
CA ARG A 48 10.46 0.13 -14.52
C ARG A 48 11.11 -0.92 -15.42
N ARG A 49 11.52 -0.53 -16.63
CA ARG A 49 12.27 -1.41 -17.54
C ARG A 49 13.63 -1.81 -16.97
N GLU A 50 14.36 -0.87 -16.35
CA GLU A 50 15.66 -1.18 -15.69
C GLU A 50 15.50 -2.24 -14.59
N LEU A 51 14.48 -2.15 -13.74
CA LEU A 51 14.26 -3.15 -12.68
C LEU A 51 13.77 -4.52 -13.21
N LEU A 52 13.05 -4.55 -14.34
CA LEU A 52 12.63 -5.79 -14.99
C LEU A 52 13.80 -6.53 -15.66
N ASP A 53 14.88 -5.82 -15.99
CA ASP A 53 16.12 -6.37 -16.56
C ASP A 53 17.27 -6.43 -15.52
N ASP A 54 16.95 -6.31 -14.22
CA ASP A 54 17.96 -6.29 -13.16
C ASP A 54 18.76 -7.61 -13.12
N PRO A 55 20.08 -7.58 -12.88
CA PRO A 55 20.87 -8.80 -12.75
C PRO A 55 20.40 -9.70 -11.59
N ASP A 56 19.80 -9.14 -10.54
CA ASP A 56 19.30 -9.89 -9.39
C ASP A 56 17.88 -10.42 -9.61
N ALA A 57 17.70 -11.73 -9.41
CA ALA A 57 16.42 -12.41 -9.62
C ALA A 57 15.32 -11.97 -8.63
N GLY A 58 15.69 -11.57 -7.41
CA GLY A 58 14.75 -11.06 -6.41
C GLY A 58 14.20 -9.69 -6.79
N VAL A 59 15.05 -8.83 -7.36
CA VAL A 59 14.62 -7.52 -7.89
C VAL A 59 13.66 -7.69 -9.06
N ARG A 60 14.01 -8.54 -10.04
CA ARG A 60 13.11 -8.81 -11.18
C ARG A 60 11.77 -9.38 -10.73
N LYS A 61 11.77 -10.32 -9.77
CA LYS A 61 10.54 -10.88 -9.19
C LYS A 61 9.69 -9.81 -8.51
N ALA A 62 10.30 -8.92 -7.72
CA ALA A 62 9.60 -7.82 -7.07
C ALA A 62 8.98 -6.86 -8.11
N ALA A 63 9.77 -6.44 -9.11
CA ALA A 63 9.31 -5.57 -10.20
C ALA A 63 8.17 -6.20 -11.02
N ALA A 64 8.33 -7.47 -11.41
CA ALA A 64 7.33 -8.21 -12.18
C ALA A 64 6.07 -8.54 -11.37
N GLY A 65 6.14 -8.50 -10.03
CA GLY A 65 5.02 -8.80 -9.12
C GLY A 65 3.89 -7.78 -9.14
N TYR A 66 4.08 -6.60 -9.73
CA TYR A 66 3.06 -5.56 -9.81
C TYR A 66 2.27 -5.67 -11.12
N PRO A 67 0.96 -5.94 -11.07
CA PRO A 67 0.12 -6.05 -12.27
C PRO A 67 -0.24 -4.69 -12.88
N HIS A 68 0.00 -3.57 -12.16
CA HIS A 68 -0.31 -2.24 -12.67
C HIS A 68 0.76 -1.20 -12.29
N PRO A 69 1.30 -0.46 -13.28
CA PRO A 69 1.22 -0.74 -14.73
C PRO A 69 1.89 -2.08 -15.06
N PRO A 70 1.31 -2.94 -15.92
CA PRO A 70 1.92 -4.22 -16.23
C PRO A 70 3.28 -4.02 -16.89
N ALA A 71 4.11 -5.06 -16.87
CA ALA A 71 5.35 -5.06 -17.65
C ALA A 71 5.02 -4.73 -19.13
N PRO A 72 5.85 -3.91 -19.81
CA PRO A 72 5.67 -3.64 -21.23
C PRO A 72 5.53 -4.92 -22.06
N VAL A 73 4.57 -4.96 -22.98
CA VAL A 73 4.24 -6.16 -23.78
C VAL A 73 5.43 -6.69 -24.56
N ASP A 74 6.32 -5.79 -25.02
CA ASP A 74 7.56 -6.15 -25.71
C ASP A 74 8.52 -6.99 -24.85
N LEU A 75 8.42 -6.92 -23.52
CA LEU A 75 9.25 -7.68 -22.58
C LEU A 75 8.62 -9.02 -22.16
N HIS A 76 7.34 -9.27 -22.46
CA HIS A 76 6.62 -10.43 -21.94
C HIS A 76 7.25 -11.76 -22.33
N ALA A 77 7.68 -11.91 -23.59
CA ALA A 77 8.31 -13.14 -24.05
C ALA A 77 9.59 -13.46 -23.25
N GLY A 78 10.40 -12.45 -22.95
CA GLY A 78 11.60 -12.58 -22.12
C GLY A 78 11.27 -12.89 -20.66
N LEU A 79 10.31 -12.17 -20.09
CA LEU A 79 9.90 -12.33 -18.69
C LEU A 79 9.15 -13.65 -18.42
N LEU A 80 8.46 -14.21 -19.41
CA LEU A 80 7.87 -15.55 -19.33
C LEU A 80 8.95 -16.65 -19.46
N ALA A 81 10.04 -16.37 -20.17
CA ALA A 81 11.18 -17.28 -20.26
C ALA A 81 12.02 -17.29 -18.97
N ASP A 82 12.16 -16.17 -18.27
CA ASP A 82 12.91 -16.06 -17.00
C ASP A 82 12.18 -16.73 -15.82
N GLU A 83 12.90 -17.58 -15.08
CA GLU A 83 12.33 -18.37 -13.98
C GLU A 83 11.79 -17.48 -12.83
N ALA A 84 12.45 -16.35 -12.56
CA ALA A 84 12.10 -15.48 -11.44
C ALA A 84 10.81 -14.67 -11.70
N THR A 85 10.55 -14.30 -12.95
CA THR A 85 9.42 -13.45 -13.34
C THR A 85 8.27 -14.22 -13.97
N ARG A 86 8.49 -15.45 -14.44
CA ARG A 86 7.51 -16.25 -15.19
C ARG A 86 6.17 -16.37 -14.48
N GLU A 87 6.17 -16.74 -13.19
CA GLU A 87 4.92 -16.91 -12.43
C GLU A 87 4.14 -15.59 -12.34
N ALA A 88 4.82 -14.50 -12.01
CA ALA A 88 4.22 -13.19 -11.89
C ALA A 88 3.70 -12.69 -13.24
N VAL A 89 4.51 -12.75 -14.30
CA VAL A 89 4.12 -12.28 -15.64
C VAL A 89 3.05 -13.17 -16.27
N ALA A 90 3.10 -14.48 -16.09
CA ALA A 90 2.04 -15.39 -16.56
C ALA A 90 0.69 -15.05 -15.94
N SER A 91 0.67 -14.48 -14.73
CA SER A 91 -0.57 -14.05 -14.09
C SER A 91 -1.25 -12.85 -14.77
N TYR A 92 -0.56 -12.10 -15.65
CA TYR A 92 -1.12 -10.93 -16.35
C TYR A 92 -0.74 -10.75 -17.84
N ALA A 93 0.12 -11.59 -18.42
CA ALA A 93 0.58 -11.41 -19.80
C ALA A 93 -0.54 -11.53 -20.84
N GLU A 94 -1.39 -12.56 -20.71
CA GLU A 94 -2.58 -12.74 -21.55
C GLU A 94 -3.50 -11.51 -21.45
N LEU A 95 -3.62 -10.96 -20.25
CA LEU A 95 -4.48 -9.84 -19.93
C LEU A 95 -4.03 -8.52 -20.57
N THR A 96 -2.74 -8.40 -20.90
CA THR A 96 -2.18 -7.19 -21.50
C THR A 96 -2.37 -7.19 -23.02
N ALA A 97 -2.41 -8.38 -23.65
CA ALA A 97 -2.87 -8.53 -25.02
C ALA A 97 -4.39 -8.29 -25.12
N GLU A 98 -5.16 -8.75 -24.13
CA GLU A 98 -6.61 -8.57 -24.08
C GLU A 98 -7.05 -7.12 -23.80
N ALA A 99 -6.20 -6.29 -23.20
CA ALA A 99 -6.47 -4.86 -23.00
C ALA A 99 -6.73 -4.11 -24.32
N HIS A 100 -6.26 -4.64 -25.45
CA HIS A 100 -6.49 -4.09 -26.79
C HIS A 100 -7.75 -4.64 -27.49
N LEU A 101 -8.47 -5.58 -26.88
CA LEU A 101 -9.72 -6.11 -27.46
C LEU A 101 -10.82 -5.03 -27.51
N PRO A 102 -11.76 -5.15 -28.46
CA PRO A 102 -12.96 -4.32 -28.47
C PRO A 102 -13.68 -4.37 -27.12
N LEU A 103 -14.26 -3.24 -26.70
CA LEU A 103 -14.93 -3.11 -25.40
C LEU A 103 -15.98 -4.22 -25.17
N ALA A 104 -16.72 -4.61 -26.20
CA ALA A 104 -17.74 -5.67 -26.12
C ALA A 104 -17.14 -7.02 -25.71
N GLU A 105 -15.95 -7.36 -26.21
CA GLU A 105 -15.26 -8.61 -25.88
C GLU A 105 -14.67 -8.55 -24.47
N ARG A 106 -14.08 -7.40 -24.07
CA ARG A 106 -13.62 -7.20 -22.69
C ARG A 106 -14.75 -7.27 -21.68
N VAL A 107 -15.91 -6.71 -21.98
CA VAL A 107 -17.09 -6.79 -21.08
C VAL A 107 -17.57 -8.23 -20.92
N ALA A 108 -17.47 -9.09 -21.95
CA ALA A 108 -17.84 -10.50 -21.84
C ALA A 108 -16.94 -11.28 -20.86
N HIS A 109 -15.69 -10.86 -20.67
CA HIS A 109 -14.76 -11.49 -19.72
C HIS A 109 -15.12 -11.23 -18.25
N LEU A 110 -16.02 -10.27 -17.94
CA LEU A 110 -16.49 -10.03 -16.58
C LEU A 110 -17.25 -11.23 -15.99
N ASP A 111 -17.89 -12.03 -16.85
CA ASP A 111 -18.61 -13.25 -16.45
C ASP A 111 -17.75 -14.52 -16.57
N SER A 112 -16.44 -14.37 -16.87
CA SER A 112 -15.53 -15.49 -17.01
C SER A 112 -15.41 -16.28 -15.70
N PRO A 113 -15.38 -17.63 -15.74
CA PRO A 113 -15.08 -18.43 -14.55
C PRO A 113 -13.64 -18.22 -14.05
N ILE A 114 -12.75 -17.72 -14.92
CA ILE A 114 -11.33 -17.52 -14.63
C ILE A 114 -11.13 -16.12 -14.01
N PRO A 115 -10.62 -16.02 -12.75
CA PRO A 115 -10.50 -14.73 -12.06
C PRO A 115 -9.65 -13.68 -12.78
N CYS A 116 -8.56 -14.09 -13.45
CA CYS A 116 -7.67 -13.15 -14.13
C CYS A 116 -8.41 -12.35 -15.22
N PHE A 117 -9.22 -13.02 -16.04
CA PHE A 117 -10.03 -12.39 -17.09
C PHE A 117 -11.04 -11.38 -16.52
N ARG A 118 -11.71 -11.71 -15.40
CA ARG A 118 -12.62 -10.76 -14.73
C ARG A 118 -11.89 -9.52 -14.25
N LEU A 119 -10.73 -9.70 -13.62
CA LEU A 119 -9.95 -8.59 -13.07
C LEU A 119 -9.47 -7.64 -14.16
N CYS A 120 -9.03 -8.15 -15.30
CA CYS A 120 -8.52 -7.27 -16.35
C CYS A 120 -9.60 -6.61 -17.18
N ALA A 121 -10.72 -7.30 -17.38
CA ALA A 121 -11.92 -6.64 -17.84
C ALA A 121 -12.30 -5.47 -16.90
N ALA A 122 -12.27 -5.66 -15.58
CA ALA A 122 -12.58 -4.61 -14.60
C ALA A 122 -11.56 -3.45 -14.56
N MET A 123 -10.31 -3.67 -14.97
CA MET A 123 -9.26 -2.64 -15.07
C MET A 123 -9.44 -1.70 -16.28
N SER A 124 -10.34 -2.03 -17.19
CA SER A 124 -10.56 -1.27 -18.41
C SER A 124 -10.96 0.17 -18.11
N ALA A 125 -10.16 1.13 -18.56
CA ALA A 125 -10.37 2.56 -18.26
C ALA A 125 -11.66 3.10 -18.92
N ASP A 126 -12.01 2.57 -20.08
CA ASP A 126 -13.12 2.97 -20.95
C ASP A 126 -14.42 2.18 -20.72
N LEU A 127 -14.55 1.50 -19.58
CA LEU A 127 -15.81 0.83 -19.22
C LEU A 127 -16.96 1.85 -19.14
N PRO A 128 -18.14 1.52 -19.70
CA PRO A 128 -19.35 2.33 -19.53
C PRO A 128 -19.72 2.46 -18.05
N GLU A 129 -20.28 3.61 -17.69
CA GLU A 129 -20.62 3.92 -16.29
C GLU A 129 -21.61 2.92 -15.69
N ASP A 130 -22.56 2.41 -16.47
CA ASP A 130 -23.50 1.37 -16.03
C ASP A 130 -22.79 0.03 -15.74
N VAL A 131 -21.75 -0.31 -16.49
CA VAL A 131 -20.90 -1.49 -16.23
C VAL A 131 -20.09 -1.29 -14.96
N VAL A 132 -19.43 -0.13 -14.79
CA VAL A 132 -18.68 0.21 -13.57
C VAL A 132 -19.57 0.11 -12.32
N ARG A 133 -20.79 0.68 -12.38
CA ARG A 133 -21.76 0.59 -11.29
C ARG A 133 -22.13 -0.85 -10.94
N ARG A 134 -22.30 -1.73 -11.94
CA ARG A 134 -22.54 -3.17 -11.70
C ARG A 134 -21.33 -3.83 -11.03
N LEU A 135 -20.11 -3.47 -11.43
CA LEU A 135 -18.89 -4.05 -10.89
C LEU A 135 -18.62 -3.67 -9.43
N HIS A 136 -19.12 -2.53 -8.95
CA HIS A 136 -19.06 -2.20 -7.51
C HIS A 136 -19.86 -3.18 -6.63
N SER A 137 -20.83 -3.88 -7.19
CA SER A 137 -21.63 -4.90 -6.50
C SER A 137 -21.32 -6.33 -6.99
N HIS A 138 -20.17 -6.53 -7.61
CA HIS A 138 -19.75 -7.84 -8.12
C HIS A 138 -19.53 -8.84 -6.97
N GLU A 139 -19.88 -10.12 -7.18
CA GLU A 139 -19.73 -11.17 -6.16
C GLU A 139 -18.26 -11.35 -5.71
N ASP A 140 -17.35 -11.26 -6.68
CA ASP A 140 -15.91 -11.30 -6.45
C ASP A 140 -15.40 -9.98 -5.84
N VAL A 141 -14.97 -10.04 -4.58
CA VAL A 141 -14.39 -8.89 -3.86
C VAL A 141 -13.13 -8.34 -4.53
N GLN A 142 -12.38 -9.16 -5.27
CA GLN A 142 -11.19 -8.69 -5.98
C GLN A 142 -11.58 -7.83 -7.19
N VAL A 143 -12.66 -8.18 -7.88
CA VAL A 143 -13.24 -7.34 -8.94
C VAL A 143 -13.71 -6.02 -8.34
N ARG A 144 -14.43 -6.05 -7.21
CA ARG A 144 -14.86 -4.83 -6.50
C ARG A 144 -13.68 -3.94 -6.09
N ARG A 145 -12.61 -4.50 -5.54
CA ARG A 145 -11.37 -3.77 -5.18
C ARG A 145 -10.69 -3.18 -6.40
N THR A 146 -10.64 -3.93 -7.49
CA THR A 146 -9.98 -3.49 -8.74
C THR A 146 -10.70 -2.30 -9.34
N VAL A 147 -12.03 -2.38 -9.49
CA VAL A 147 -12.81 -1.26 -10.03
C VAL A 147 -12.84 -0.06 -9.08
N ALA A 148 -12.68 -0.28 -7.76
CA ALA A 148 -12.65 0.79 -6.77
C ALA A 148 -11.36 1.64 -6.78
N GLN A 149 -10.31 1.20 -7.48
CA GLN A 149 -9.09 1.98 -7.66
C GLN A 149 -9.25 3.09 -8.71
N ARG A 150 -10.37 3.12 -9.42
CA ARG A 150 -10.63 4.16 -10.42
C ARG A 150 -10.80 5.52 -9.73
N SER A 151 -10.21 6.55 -10.31
CA SER A 151 -10.26 7.93 -9.79
C SER A 151 -11.69 8.50 -9.67
N ASP A 152 -12.65 7.95 -10.41
CA ASP A 152 -14.07 8.33 -10.40
C ASP A 152 -14.91 7.52 -9.39
N THR A 153 -14.30 6.61 -8.61
CA THR A 153 -15.01 5.78 -7.64
C THR A 153 -15.68 6.64 -6.56
N PRO A 154 -17.00 6.49 -6.32
CA PRO A 154 -17.69 7.22 -5.26
C PRO A 154 -17.19 6.83 -3.86
N GLY A 155 -17.04 7.82 -2.98
CA GLY A 155 -16.56 7.62 -1.60
C GLY A 155 -17.36 6.59 -0.80
N ALA A 156 -18.68 6.55 -0.99
CA ALA A 156 -19.55 5.58 -0.32
C ALA A 156 -19.23 4.12 -0.70
N VAL A 157 -18.78 3.87 -1.94
CA VAL A 157 -18.36 2.53 -2.38
C VAL A 157 -17.07 2.13 -1.71
N LEU A 158 -16.09 3.04 -1.66
CA LEU A 158 -14.80 2.81 -0.99
C LEU A 158 -15.00 2.50 0.49
N GLU A 159 -15.79 3.33 1.17
CA GLU A 159 -16.12 3.14 2.58
C GLU A 159 -16.83 1.80 2.81
N ALA A 160 -17.86 1.48 2.04
CA ALA A 160 -18.58 0.21 2.17
C ALA A 160 -17.64 -0.99 2.01
N LEU A 161 -16.73 -0.94 1.02
CA LEU A 161 -15.79 -2.02 0.76
C LEU A 161 -14.78 -2.21 1.90
N VAL A 162 -14.28 -1.12 2.48
CA VAL A 162 -13.41 -1.15 3.68
C VAL A 162 -14.20 -1.62 4.91
N ALA A 163 -15.44 -1.17 5.08
CA ALA A 163 -16.31 -1.54 6.19
C ALA A 163 -16.82 -2.99 6.09
N GLU A 164 -16.89 -3.59 4.91
CA GLU A 164 -17.30 -4.98 4.72
C GLU A 164 -16.08 -5.92 4.83
N HIS A 165 -14.99 -5.60 4.12
CA HIS A 165 -13.87 -6.52 3.91
C HIS A 165 -12.53 -6.08 4.50
N GLY A 166 -12.47 -4.91 5.14
CA GLY A 166 -11.21 -4.32 5.62
C GLY A 166 -10.28 -3.92 4.48
N GLU A 167 -9.00 -3.75 4.79
CA GLU A 167 -7.97 -3.45 3.81
C GLU A 167 -7.19 -4.70 3.38
N ALA A 168 -6.68 -4.68 2.15
CA ALA A 168 -5.81 -5.72 1.63
C ALA A 168 -4.45 -5.11 1.32
N LEU A 169 -3.53 -5.25 2.27
CA LEU A 169 -2.22 -4.56 2.26
C LEU A 169 -1.35 -4.86 1.03
N LYS A 170 -1.62 -5.97 0.33
CA LYS A 170 -0.98 -6.36 -0.94
C LYS A 170 -1.46 -5.54 -2.15
N HIS A 171 -2.57 -4.82 -2.03
CA HIS A 171 -3.10 -3.95 -3.07
C HIS A 171 -2.82 -2.51 -2.67
N ARG A 172 -1.73 -1.95 -3.19
CA ARG A 172 -1.34 -0.55 -2.99
C ARG A 172 -1.68 0.28 -4.24
N PRO A 173 -2.17 1.52 -4.08
CA PRO A 173 -2.51 2.19 -2.82
C PRO A 173 -3.73 1.58 -2.12
N LEU A 174 -3.85 1.78 -0.80
CA LEU A 174 -5.02 1.33 -0.05
C LEU A 174 -6.27 2.13 -0.45
N LEU A 175 -7.46 1.57 -0.19
CA LEU A 175 -8.70 2.28 -0.48
C LEU A 175 -8.89 3.50 0.41
N VAL A 176 -8.42 3.43 1.67
CA VAL A 176 -8.37 4.59 2.58
C VAL A 176 -7.44 5.71 2.09
N GLU A 177 -6.49 5.41 1.19
CA GLU A 177 -5.58 6.40 0.59
C GLU A 177 -6.17 7.02 -0.70
N HIS A 178 -7.33 6.54 -1.15
CA HIS A 178 -7.97 7.03 -2.37
C HIS A 178 -8.47 8.48 -2.18
N PRO A 179 -8.30 9.38 -3.18
CA PRO A 179 -8.68 10.80 -3.06
C PRO A 179 -10.16 11.05 -2.72
N ASN A 180 -11.05 10.13 -3.11
CA ASN A 180 -12.49 10.19 -2.82
C ASN A 180 -12.89 9.46 -1.53
N PHE A 181 -11.95 8.91 -0.75
CA PHE A 181 -12.29 8.25 0.51
C PHE A 181 -12.87 9.28 1.50
N PRO A 182 -14.08 9.06 2.07
CA PRO A 182 -14.72 10.08 2.90
C PRO A 182 -13.91 10.38 4.16
N PRO A 183 -13.50 11.64 4.43
CA PRO A 183 -12.73 11.98 5.63
C PRO A 183 -13.43 11.57 6.94
N GLU A 184 -14.76 11.66 6.99
CA GLU A 184 -15.55 11.28 8.17
C GLU A 184 -15.57 9.77 8.42
N ALA A 185 -15.21 8.96 7.41
CA ALA A 185 -15.12 7.51 7.57
C ALA A 185 -13.98 7.12 8.52
N PHE A 186 -12.90 7.91 8.64
CA PHE A 186 -11.82 7.64 9.59
C PHE A 186 -12.30 7.69 11.05
N THR A 187 -13.22 8.60 11.39
CA THR A 187 -13.82 8.66 12.73
C THR A 187 -14.71 7.44 12.99
N ARG A 188 -15.41 6.92 11.97
CA ARG A 188 -16.19 5.67 12.09
C ARG A 188 -15.28 4.45 12.25
N LEU A 189 -14.16 4.41 11.52
CA LEU A 189 -13.15 3.37 11.68
C LEU A 189 -12.56 3.36 13.09
N ALA A 190 -12.37 4.53 13.71
CA ALA A 190 -11.81 4.66 15.06
C ALA A 190 -12.65 3.98 16.16
N VAL A 191 -13.95 3.83 15.94
CA VAL A 191 -14.88 3.18 16.90
C VAL A 191 -15.30 1.78 16.47
N ALA A 192 -14.67 1.21 15.44
CA ALA A 192 -14.98 -0.12 14.96
C ALA A 192 -14.61 -1.20 16.00
N GLU A 193 -15.40 -2.28 16.07
CA GLU A 193 -15.10 -3.40 16.98
C GLU A 193 -13.78 -4.11 16.64
N ASN A 194 -13.44 -4.17 15.34
CA ASN A 194 -12.24 -4.83 14.85
C ASN A 194 -11.00 -3.91 15.02
N PRO A 195 -9.96 -4.32 15.77
CA PRO A 195 -8.74 -3.53 15.96
C PRO A 195 -8.04 -3.16 14.66
N ARG A 196 -8.05 -4.04 13.65
CA ARG A 196 -7.48 -3.74 12.32
C ARG A 196 -8.17 -2.59 11.62
N ARG A 197 -9.45 -2.35 11.91
CA ARG A 197 -10.18 -1.19 11.38
C ARG A 197 -9.89 0.06 12.19
N ARG A 198 -9.78 -0.06 13.52
CA ARG A 198 -9.37 1.07 14.36
C ARG A 198 -7.97 1.56 14.04
N SER A 199 -7.01 0.66 13.76
CA SER A 199 -5.66 1.06 13.35
C SER A 199 -5.64 1.78 11.99
N LEU A 200 -6.56 1.46 11.07
CA LEU A 200 -6.72 2.20 9.81
C LEU A 200 -7.21 3.63 10.02
N ALA A 201 -7.91 3.92 11.12
CA ALA A 201 -8.33 5.29 11.42
C ALA A 201 -7.14 6.25 11.46
N ALA A 202 -5.98 5.80 11.98
CA ALA A 202 -4.75 6.57 12.06
C ALA A 202 -4.14 6.95 10.69
N ARG A 203 -4.70 6.45 9.57
CA ARG A 203 -4.34 6.93 8.22
C ARG A 203 -5.08 8.23 7.86
N GLY A 204 -6.13 8.59 8.60
CA GLY A 204 -6.89 9.81 8.39
C GLY A 204 -6.07 11.05 8.73
N PRO A 205 -5.75 11.93 7.77
CA PRO A 205 -4.79 13.02 7.96
C PRO A 205 -5.19 14.04 9.03
N ASP A 206 -6.51 14.20 9.24
CA ASP A 206 -7.09 15.27 10.05
C ASP A 206 -7.96 14.70 11.19
N LEU A 207 -7.57 13.54 11.73
CA LEU A 207 -8.26 12.97 12.89
C LEU A 207 -8.28 13.97 14.06
N PRO A 208 -9.44 14.18 14.70
CA PRO A 208 -9.56 15.02 15.88
C PRO A 208 -8.69 14.54 17.06
N ALA A 209 -8.20 15.47 17.87
CA ALA A 209 -7.31 15.19 18.98
C ALA A 209 -7.92 14.27 20.06
N ASP A 210 -9.23 14.38 20.30
CA ASP A 210 -9.97 13.51 21.21
C ASP A 210 -10.06 12.07 20.70
N VAL A 211 -10.26 11.89 19.38
CA VAL A 211 -10.24 10.57 18.73
C VAL A 211 -8.85 9.95 18.82
N LEU A 212 -7.79 10.70 18.49
CA LEU A 212 -6.40 10.22 18.62
C LEU A 212 -6.07 9.84 20.08
N THR A 213 -6.52 10.66 21.02
CA THR A 213 -6.34 10.42 22.46
C THR A 213 -7.07 9.17 22.94
N ALA A 214 -8.22 8.84 22.36
CA ALA A 214 -8.94 7.59 22.64
C ALA A 214 -8.21 6.38 22.07
N LEU A 215 -7.77 6.44 20.80
CA LEU A 215 -7.05 5.34 20.16
C LEU A 215 -5.65 5.09 20.76
N ALA A 216 -4.99 6.12 21.28
CA ALA A 216 -3.74 5.96 22.02
C ALA A 216 -3.91 5.17 23.34
N ARG A 217 -5.15 5.00 23.82
CA ARG A 217 -5.49 4.17 24.99
C ARG A 217 -6.17 2.87 24.60
N ASP A 218 -6.14 2.51 23.33
CA ASP A 218 -6.75 1.27 22.85
C ASP A 218 -6.10 0.06 23.53
N THR A 219 -6.91 -0.97 23.81
CA THR A 219 -6.40 -2.19 24.41
C THR A 219 -5.48 -2.96 23.47
N ASP A 220 -5.62 -2.75 22.16
CA ASP A 220 -4.81 -3.40 21.14
C ASP A 220 -3.54 -2.57 20.81
N ALA A 221 -2.38 -3.17 20.99
CA ALA A 221 -1.09 -2.52 20.75
C ALA A 221 -0.91 -2.08 19.28
N SER A 222 -1.48 -2.80 18.31
CA SER A 222 -1.40 -2.41 16.90
C SER A 222 -2.14 -1.10 16.61
N VAL A 223 -3.22 -0.82 17.34
CA VAL A 223 -3.96 0.44 17.25
C VAL A 223 -3.15 1.56 17.90
N ARG A 224 -2.61 1.33 19.09
CA ARG A 224 -1.75 2.32 19.78
C ARG A 224 -0.53 2.67 18.95
N GLY A 225 0.16 1.67 18.39
CA GLY A 225 1.33 1.86 17.53
C GLY A 225 1.03 2.61 16.24
N ALA A 226 -0.11 2.34 15.60
CA ALA A 226 -0.55 3.10 14.42
C ALA A 226 -0.77 4.59 14.74
N VAL A 227 -1.36 4.88 15.90
CA VAL A 227 -1.64 6.25 16.37
C VAL A 227 -0.38 6.95 16.87
N ALA A 228 0.56 6.20 17.45
CA ALA A 228 1.84 6.71 17.94
C ALA A 228 2.64 7.41 16.85
N ARG A 229 2.44 7.06 15.57
CA ARG A 229 3.07 7.70 14.40
C ARG A 229 2.29 8.90 13.85
N HIS A 230 1.11 9.19 14.38
CA HIS A 230 0.22 10.21 13.82
C HIS A 230 0.76 11.63 14.08
N ARG A 231 0.91 12.43 13.03
CA ARG A 231 1.49 13.79 13.10
C ARG A 231 0.71 14.78 13.99
N ASN A 232 -0.60 14.59 14.13
CA ASN A 232 -1.45 15.44 14.97
C ASN A 232 -1.65 14.86 16.38
N LEU A 233 -0.92 13.81 16.78
CA LEU A 233 -1.05 13.25 18.12
C LEU A 233 -0.67 14.31 19.16
N PRO A 234 -1.53 14.61 20.15
CA PRO A 234 -1.19 15.60 21.16
C PRO A 234 0.08 15.20 21.93
N VAL A 235 1.03 16.12 22.04
CA VAL A 235 2.33 15.88 22.70
C VAL A 235 2.20 15.22 24.07
N PRO A 236 1.30 15.62 24.98
CA PRO A 236 1.16 14.95 26.27
C PRO A 236 0.79 13.47 26.14
N VAL A 237 0.00 13.09 25.13
CA VAL A 237 -0.37 11.69 24.85
C VAL A 237 0.80 10.95 24.22
N LEU A 238 1.51 11.57 23.27
CA LEU A 238 2.72 11.00 22.67
C LEU A 238 3.78 10.66 23.73
N LEU A 239 4.00 11.55 24.71
CA LEU A 239 4.93 11.31 25.81
C LEU A 239 4.51 10.14 26.71
N THR A 240 3.22 9.86 26.84
CA THR A 240 2.77 8.65 27.55
C THR A 240 3.07 7.37 26.78
N LEU A 241 2.98 7.40 25.44
CA LEU A 241 3.27 6.24 24.59
C LEU A 241 4.77 5.89 24.54
N LEU A 242 5.67 6.82 24.85
CA LEU A 242 7.10 6.50 25.02
C LEU A 242 7.38 5.51 26.16
N ALA A 243 6.45 5.38 27.10
CA ALA A 243 6.50 4.44 28.21
C ALA A 243 5.44 3.33 28.08
N ASP A 244 4.93 3.09 26.87
CA ASP A 244 3.99 2.00 26.61
C ASP A 244 4.62 0.65 26.98
N GLU A 245 3.79 -0.28 27.42
CA GLU A 245 4.23 -1.63 27.80
C GLU A 245 4.67 -2.45 26.57
N ASP A 246 4.13 -2.11 25.40
CA ASP A 246 4.51 -2.71 24.13
C ASP A 246 5.67 -1.94 23.50
N GLN A 247 6.77 -2.65 23.23
CA GLN A 247 7.99 -2.06 22.71
C GLN A 247 7.79 -1.46 21.31
N GLU A 248 6.99 -2.07 20.45
CA GLU A 248 6.74 -1.56 19.10
C GLU A 248 5.98 -0.22 19.16
N VAL A 249 5.09 -0.06 20.15
CA VAL A 249 4.37 1.20 20.38
C VAL A 249 5.31 2.29 20.88
N ALA A 250 6.20 1.97 21.82
CA ALA A 250 7.20 2.92 22.33
C ALA A 250 8.18 3.37 21.24
N GLU A 251 8.61 2.46 20.36
CA GLU A 251 9.45 2.75 19.19
C GLU A 251 8.69 3.59 18.15
N ALA A 252 7.42 3.30 17.89
CA ALA A 252 6.58 4.11 17.02
C ALA A 252 6.39 5.55 17.56
N ALA A 253 6.31 5.71 18.88
CA ALA A 253 6.24 7.03 19.52
C ALA A 253 7.58 7.79 19.45
N SER A 254 8.71 7.11 19.61
CA SER A 254 10.04 7.73 19.57
C SER A 254 10.39 8.29 18.20
N THR A 255 9.81 7.72 17.14
CA THR A 255 9.97 8.14 15.74
C THR A 255 8.91 9.16 15.28
N ASN A 256 8.00 9.59 16.15
CA ASN A 256 6.95 10.54 15.77
C ASN A 256 7.53 11.94 15.45
N PRO A 257 7.18 12.57 14.31
CA PRO A 257 7.71 13.88 13.93
C PRO A 257 7.28 15.04 14.83
N ALA A 258 6.23 14.88 15.64
CA ALA A 258 5.74 15.85 16.62
C ALA A 258 6.42 15.71 17.99
N LEU A 259 7.34 14.76 18.17
CA LEU A 259 8.06 14.58 19.43
C LEU A 259 8.95 15.81 19.71
N PRO A 260 8.83 16.48 20.87
CA PRO A 260 9.67 17.63 21.20
C PRO A 260 11.15 17.26 21.33
N SER A 261 12.04 18.16 20.90
CA SER A 261 13.50 17.93 20.95
C SER A 261 14.03 17.62 22.35
N ASP A 262 13.43 18.20 23.39
CA ASP A 262 13.88 17.98 24.77
C ASP A 262 13.57 16.54 25.21
N ALA A 263 12.41 16.00 24.81
CA ALA A 263 12.07 14.61 25.05
C ALA A 263 12.99 13.65 24.26
N MET A 264 13.40 14.01 23.04
CA MET A 264 14.39 13.23 22.29
C MET A 264 15.75 13.19 23.00
N ARG A 265 16.22 14.32 23.53
CA ARG A 265 17.47 14.37 24.30
C ARG A 265 17.39 13.51 25.56
N ASP A 266 16.29 13.61 26.30
CA ASP A 266 16.07 12.77 27.48
C ASP A 266 16.10 11.27 27.16
N LEU A 267 15.61 10.86 25.98
CA LEU A 267 15.67 9.46 25.53
C LEU A 267 17.12 9.03 25.21
N LEU A 268 17.88 9.88 24.52
CA LEU A 268 19.29 9.62 24.20
C LEU A 268 20.16 9.54 25.46
N ASP A 269 19.97 10.47 26.40
CA ASP A 269 20.67 10.49 27.69
C ASP A 269 20.41 9.20 28.48
N ARG A 270 19.16 8.71 28.49
CA ARG A 270 18.79 7.42 29.13
C ARG A 270 19.40 6.21 28.42
N ALA A 271 19.61 6.29 27.11
CA ALA A 271 20.27 5.26 26.31
C ALA A 271 21.82 5.31 26.43
N GLY A 272 22.37 6.36 27.06
CA GLY A 272 23.80 6.57 27.19
C GLY A 272 24.49 6.99 25.90
N LEU A 273 23.76 7.67 25.00
CA LEU A 273 24.23 8.18 23.71
C LEU A 273 24.59 9.67 23.76
#